data_AF-A0A355EX64-F1
#
_entry.id   AF-A0A355EX64-F1
#
_cell.length_a   1.000
_cell.length_b   1.000
_cell.length_c   1.000
_cell.angle_alpha   90.00
_cell.angle_beta   90.00
_cell.angle_gamma   90.00
#
_symmetry.space_group_name_H-M   'P 1'
#
loop_
_entity.id
_entity.type
_entity.pdbx_description
1 polymer ?
#
loop_
_entity_poly.entity_id
_entity_poly.type
_entity_poly.pdbx_seq_one_letter_code
_entity_poly.pdbx_strand_id
1 'polypeptide(L)'
;MKAPALDELVLLPETLAVQRHFDAKSYRSFRWLLGWNLFGLLPMLVAAVSEAWFVSLGFFLAGLFGTMALIALRQTSLYETWFRQILLSYLFFCIVLIKVLSLHAEGGARLPGFFFAAAVLLFFRLRFSEQLLLYVSLWVAAILPLDANGWLSGAAFPETGELVGLSIVIAVCLVFAFVLTQLERRRFLAGWRREHSRARERERMREEIDTARRIQLSMLPQVAPLDLRWLDLAAASLPATEVGGDYYDYFRLSPQQLALVIGDVAGHGLASGLLLSGVRSCLYLLENELGDPVGVLQRLNPMVRRTTERRTYVTLLCAVLEKGDRGGRLTLASAGHPPALHWCSQSRQLTTLGEGAPPLGTFLEATYQEVSRTLQPGDLLMFYSDGLLETRNAAGAEYGDGRLQRTVTRLAAGTSAREVRDSILGDLANFKGDVEQSDDITMVVVRVK
;
A
#
# COMPACT_ATOMS: atom_id res chain seq x y z
N MET A 1 -6.96 22.07 -11.88
CA MET A 1 -6.77 21.58 -10.51
C MET A 1 -7.88 20.59 -10.17
N LYS A 2 -7.58 19.30 -10.07
CA LYS A 2 -8.52 18.28 -9.56
C LYS A 2 -8.59 18.45 -8.04
N ALA A 3 -9.76 18.30 -7.42
CA ALA A 3 -9.83 18.31 -5.97
C ALA A 3 -9.10 17.05 -5.45
N PRO A 4 -8.04 17.20 -4.62
CA PRO A 4 -7.28 16.05 -4.14
C PRO A 4 -8.20 15.17 -3.28
N ALA A 5 -8.04 13.86 -3.44
CA ALA A 5 -8.76 12.90 -2.61
C ALA A 5 -8.27 13.00 -1.16
N LEU A 6 -9.10 12.58 -0.20
CA LEU A 6 -8.70 12.57 1.21
C LEU A 6 -7.43 11.72 1.40
N ASP A 7 -7.34 10.59 0.70
CA ASP A 7 -6.22 9.65 0.74
C ASP A 7 -4.89 10.29 0.32
N GLU A 8 -4.90 11.16 -0.70
CA GLU A 8 -3.72 11.91 -1.15
C GLU A 8 -3.29 12.97 -0.12
N LEU A 9 -4.24 13.58 0.58
CA LEU A 9 -3.98 14.61 1.58
C LEU A 9 -3.48 14.04 2.91
N VAL A 10 -3.77 12.78 3.19
CA VAL A 10 -3.37 12.09 4.43
C VAL A 10 -1.85 11.90 4.50
N LEU A 11 -1.17 11.86 3.36
CA LEU A 11 0.30 11.74 3.30
C LEU A 11 1.03 13.07 3.55
N LEU A 12 0.32 14.20 3.52
CA LEU A 12 0.91 15.53 3.67
C LEU A 12 0.89 16.02 5.12
N PRO A 13 1.77 16.94 5.52
CA PRO A 13 1.66 17.64 6.79
C PRO A 13 0.29 18.33 6.93
N GLU A 14 -0.25 18.38 8.15
CA GLU A 14 -1.59 18.94 8.45
C GLU A 14 -1.80 20.33 7.81
N THR A 15 -0.80 21.20 7.91
CA THR A 15 -0.86 22.57 7.38
C THR A 15 -1.05 22.61 5.86
N LEU A 16 -0.33 21.76 5.13
CA LEU A 16 -0.39 21.68 3.68
C LEU A 16 -1.68 20.99 3.21
N ALA A 17 -2.12 19.96 3.94
CA ALA A 17 -3.37 19.26 3.67
C ALA A 17 -4.59 20.18 3.76
N VAL A 18 -4.65 20.98 4.84
CA VAL A 18 -5.69 22.01 5.03
C VAL A 18 -5.66 23.05 3.92
N GLN A 19 -4.47 23.54 3.56
CA GLN A 19 -4.32 24.53 2.49
C GLN A 19 -4.85 24.00 1.15
N ARG A 20 -4.40 22.81 0.73
CA ARG A 20 -4.84 22.20 -0.54
C ARG A 20 -6.34 21.92 -0.58
N HIS A 21 -6.92 21.49 0.54
CA HIS A 21 -8.36 21.27 0.65
C HIS A 21 -9.16 22.57 0.38
N PHE A 22 -8.77 23.66 1.03
CA PHE A 22 -9.43 24.96 0.87
C PHE A 22 -9.19 25.59 -0.50
N ASP A 23 -7.98 25.47 -1.05
CA ASP A 23 -7.63 25.98 -2.38
C ASP A 23 -8.46 25.25 -3.46
N ALA A 24 -8.62 23.93 -3.37
CA ALA A 24 -9.46 23.16 -4.29
C ALA A 24 -10.95 23.54 -4.24
N LYS A 25 -11.46 23.89 -3.05
CA LYS A 25 -12.85 24.36 -2.91
C LYS A 25 -13.02 25.77 -3.47
N SER A 26 -12.11 26.68 -3.14
CA SER A 26 -12.09 28.05 -3.65
C SER A 26 -11.91 28.09 -5.17
N TYR A 27 -11.17 27.14 -5.75
CA TYR A 27 -11.03 26.99 -7.20
C TYR A 27 -12.36 26.73 -7.92
N ARG A 28 -13.26 25.94 -7.31
CA ARG A 28 -14.60 25.70 -7.87
C ARG A 28 -15.41 26.99 -7.92
N SER A 29 -15.45 27.75 -6.83
CA SER A 29 -16.11 29.06 -6.76
C SER A 29 -15.48 30.06 -7.75
N PHE A 30 -14.15 30.07 -7.83
CA PHE A 30 -13.41 30.97 -8.72
C PHE A 30 -13.73 30.74 -10.19
N ARG A 31 -13.88 29.48 -10.61
CA ARG A 31 -14.21 29.14 -12.00
C ARG A 31 -15.59 29.66 -12.41
N TRP A 32 -16.55 29.63 -11.50
CA TRP A 32 -17.87 30.23 -11.70
C TRP A 32 -17.78 31.76 -11.76
N LEU A 33 -17.00 32.37 -10.87
CA LEU A 33 -16.79 33.82 -10.86
C LEU A 33 -16.17 34.32 -12.17
N LEU A 34 -15.16 33.64 -12.70
CA LEU A 34 -14.54 34.01 -13.99
C LEU A 34 -15.56 33.99 -15.14
N GLY A 35 -16.42 32.97 -15.20
CA GLY A 35 -17.47 32.88 -16.21
C GLY A 35 -18.52 33.98 -16.07
N TRP A 36 -18.94 34.26 -14.83
CA TRP A 36 -19.89 35.34 -14.53
C TRP A 36 -19.33 36.72 -14.92
N ASN A 37 -18.08 37.01 -14.55
CA ASN A 37 -17.43 38.27 -14.90
C ASN A 37 -17.26 38.42 -16.42
N LEU A 38 -16.91 37.34 -17.13
CA LEU A 38 -16.80 37.40 -18.59
C LEU A 38 -18.12 37.81 -19.25
N PHE A 39 -19.25 37.27 -18.75
CA PHE A 39 -20.58 37.62 -19.24
C PHE A 39 -20.99 39.05 -18.86
N GLY A 40 -20.73 39.47 -17.61
CA GLY A 40 -21.08 40.80 -17.11
C GLY A 40 -20.24 41.94 -17.70
N LEU A 41 -19.00 41.68 -18.09
CA LEU A 41 -18.08 42.69 -18.63
C LEU A 41 -18.44 43.15 -20.05
N LEU A 42 -19.06 42.28 -20.86
CA LEU A 42 -19.39 42.57 -22.25
C LEU A 42 -20.40 43.73 -22.40
N PRO A 43 -21.57 43.72 -21.72
CA PRO A 43 -22.50 44.86 -21.74
C PRO A 43 -21.88 46.15 -21.22
N MET A 44 -21.04 46.06 -20.19
CA MET A 44 -20.41 47.24 -19.57
C MET A 44 -19.38 47.89 -20.49
N LEU A 45 -18.67 47.08 -21.29
CA LEU A 45 -17.75 47.60 -22.30
C LEU A 45 -18.50 48.33 -23.41
N VAL A 46 -19.65 47.82 -23.84
CA VAL A 46 -20.52 48.50 -24.83
C VAL A 46 -20.99 49.84 -24.29
N ALA A 47 -21.48 49.88 -23.04
CA ALA A 47 -21.92 51.11 -22.39
C ALA A 47 -20.77 52.14 -22.24
N ALA A 48 -19.59 51.69 -21.79
CA ALA A 48 -18.42 52.55 -21.63
C ALA A 48 -17.96 53.18 -22.95
N VAL A 49 -18.09 52.46 -24.07
CA VAL A 49 -17.79 52.99 -25.41
C VAL A 49 -18.88 53.98 -25.86
N SER A 50 -20.16 53.67 -25.65
CA SER A 50 -21.26 54.56 -26.07
C SER A 50 -21.29 55.88 -25.31
N GLU A 51 -20.89 55.88 -24.04
CA GLU A 51 -20.91 57.05 -23.17
C GLU A 51 -19.53 57.71 -22.99
N ALA A 52 -18.51 57.27 -23.76
CA ALA A 52 -17.17 57.85 -23.78
C ALA A 52 -16.43 57.87 -22.41
N TRP A 53 -16.56 56.81 -21.61
CA TRP A 53 -15.87 56.65 -20.32
C TRP A 53 -14.39 56.26 -20.50
N PHE A 54 -13.55 57.13 -21.07
CA PHE A 54 -12.19 56.80 -21.52
C PHE A 54 -11.28 56.16 -20.46
N VAL A 55 -11.30 56.64 -19.21
CA VAL A 55 -10.48 56.06 -18.11
C VAL A 55 -11.02 54.69 -17.70
N SER A 56 -12.34 54.55 -17.60
CA SER A 56 -13.03 53.31 -17.21
C SER A 56 -12.92 52.21 -18.27
N LEU A 57 -12.88 52.58 -19.55
CA LEU A 57 -12.71 51.66 -20.68
C LEU A 57 -11.44 50.81 -20.52
N GLY A 58 -10.34 51.42 -20.05
CA GLY A 58 -9.10 50.71 -19.77
C GLY A 58 -9.25 49.64 -18.69
N PHE A 59 -10.00 49.90 -17.62
CA PHE A 59 -10.29 48.92 -16.56
C PHE A 59 -11.18 47.78 -17.05
N PHE A 60 -12.18 48.06 -17.88
CA PHE A 60 -13.05 47.02 -18.46
C PHE A 60 -12.27 46.12 -19.43
N LEU A 61 -11.42 46.71 -20.29
CA LEU A 61 -10.54 45.94 -21.17
C LEU A 61 -9.55 45.09 -20.37
N ALA A 62 -8.90 45.66 -19.35
CA ALA A 62 -7.99 44.91 -18.47
C ALA A 62 -8.70 43.75 -17.76
N GLY A 63 -9.94 43.97 -17.29
CA GLY A 63 -10.75 42.94 -16.66
C GLY A 63 -11.18 41.83 -17.64
N LEU A 64 -11.50 42.19 -18.88
CA LEU A 64 -11.87 41.24 -19.93
C LEU A 64 -10.66 40.37 -20.32
N PHE A 65 -9.56 40.99 -20.72
CA PHE A 65 -8.34 40.29 -21.10
C PHE A 65 -7.74 39.50 -19.93
N GLY A 66 -7.77 40.05 -18.71
CA GLY A 66 -7.32 39.37 -17.50
C GLY A 66 -8.15 38.12 -17.21
N THR A 67 -9.48 38.22 -17.27
CA THR A 67 -10.37 37.06 -17.13
C THR A 67 -10.11 36.01 -18.21
N MET A 68 -9.97 36.41 -19.47
CA MET A 68 -9.65 35.48 -20.57
C MET A 68 -8.29 34.81 -20.39
N ALA A 69 -7.26 35.55 -19.97
CA ALA A 69 -5.93 35.01 -19.70
C ALA A 69 -5.97 33.98 -18.57
N LEU A 70 -6.69 34.26 -17.47
CA LEU A 70 -6.85 33.32 -16.36
C LEU A 70 -7.61 32.05 -16.77
N ILE A 71 -8.60 32.17 -17.67
CA ILE A 71 -9.30 31.01 -18.24
C ILE A 71 -8.34 30.19 -19.14
N ALA A 72 -7.54 30.85 -19.98
CA ALA A 72 -6.59 30.20 -20.88
C ALA A 72 -5.47 29.49 -20.10
N LEU A 73 -4.95 30.11 -19.04
CA LEU A 73 -3.84 29.58 -18.24
C LEU A 73 -4.27 28.56 -17.17
N ARG A 74 -5.57 28.26 -17.05
CA ARG A 74 -6.14 27.44 -15.95
C ARG A 74 -5.57 26.02 -15.83
N GLN A 75 -4.96 25.49 -16.89
CA GLN A 75 -4.39 24.14 -16.95
C GLN A 75 -2.88 24.11 -16.79
N THR A 76 -2.23 25.28 -16.62
CA THR A 76 -0.78 25.37 -16.46
C THR A 76 -0.35 25.05 -15.02
N SER A 77 0.88 24.56 -14.84
CA SER A 77 1.47 24.29 -13.51
C SER A 77 1.61 25.56 -12.67
N LEU A 78 1.88 26.71 -13.31
CA LEU A 78 1.91 28.02 -12.66
C LEU A 78 0.63 28.30 -11.88
N TYR A 79 -0.51 27.97 -12.48
CA TYR A 79 -1.81 28.17 -11.87
C TYR A 79 -1.98 27.30 -10.62
N GLU A 80 -1.43 26.08 -10.59
CA GLU A 80 -1.52 25.19 -9.44
C GLU A 80 -0.64 25.67 -8.27
N THR A 81 0.56 26.15 -8.56
CA THR A 81 1.51 26.64 -7.56
C THR A 81 1.08 27.98 -6.94
N TRP A 82 0.60 28.90 -7.78
CA TRP A 82 0.32 30.29 -7.37
C TRP A 82 -1.17 30.62 -7.27
N PHE A 83 -2.05 29.60 -7.30
CA PHE A 83 -3.51 29.79 -7.33
C PHE A 83 -4.00 30.79 -6.29
N ARG A 84 -3.51 30.68 -5.05
CA ARG A 84 -3.97 31.52 -3.94
C ARG A 84 -3.66 32.99 -4.16
N GLN A 85 -2.46 33.31 -4.66
CA GLN A 85 -2.08 34.68 -4.97
C GLN A 85 -2.87 35.22 -6.16
N ILE A 86 -3.02 34.41 -7.21
CA ILE A 86 -3.85 34.74 -8.38
C ILE A 86 -5.29 35.07 -7.98
N LEU A 87 -5.89 34.24 -7.12
CA LEU A 87 -7.23 34.42 -6.59
C LEU A 87 -7.37 35.74 -5.82
N LEU A 88 -6.45 36.02 -4.89
CA LEU A 88 -6.49 37.24 -4.07
C LEU A 88 -6.32 38.49 -4.93
N SER A 89 -5.36 38.50 -5.85
CA SER A 89 -5.14 39.61 -6.78
C SER A 89 -6.36 39.85 -7.68
N TYR A 90 -7.01 38.80 -8.17
CA TYR A 90 -8.20 38.92 -9.00
C TYR A 90 -9.41 39.43 -8.21
N LEU A 91 -9.64 38.94 -6.99
CA LEU A 91 -10.72 39.42 -6.12
C LEU A 91 -10.52 40.90 -5.76
N PHE A 92 -9.29 41.31 -5.47
CA PHE A 92 -8.96 42.72 -5.25
C PHE A 92 -9.21 43.56 -6.51
N PHE A 93 -8.81 43.07 -7.69
CA PHE A 93 -9.11 43.74 -8.95
C PHE A 93 -10.62 43.89 -9.18
N CYS A 94 -11.43 42.87 -8.85
CA CYS A 94 -12.88 42.95 -8.94
C CYS A 94 -13.46 44.06 -8.02
N ILE A 95 -12.90 44.24 -6.82
CA ILE A 95 -13.30 45.33 -5.90
C ILE A 95 -13.04 46.70 -6.54
N VAL A 96 -11.88 46.88 -7.17
CA VAL A 96 -11.55 48.11 -7.90
C VAL A 96 -12.51 48.33 -9.08
N LEU A 97 -12.81 47.28 -9.83
CA LEU A 97 -13.73 47.34 -10.96
C LEU A 97 -15.16 47.74 -10.54
N ILE A 98 -15.64 47.22 -9.40
CA ILE A 98 -16.93 47.63 -8.82
C ILE A 98 -16.92 49.12 -8.46
N LYS A 99 -15.80 49.64 -7.94
CA LYS A 99 -15.66 51.08 -7.68
C LYS A 99 -15.76 51.88 -8.97
N VAL A 100 -15.04 51.50 -10.03
CA VAL A 100 -15.09 52.18 -11.34
C VAL A 100 -16.51 52.20 -11.88
N LEU A 101 -17.24 51.08 -11.77
CA LEU A 101 -18.64 50.99 -12.16
C LEU A 101 -19.54 51.95 -11.36
N SER A 102 -19.34 52.03 -10.04
CA SER A 102 -20.16 52.89 -9.18
C SER A 102 -20.04 54.39 -9.47
N LEU A 103 -18.95 54.83 -10.11
CA LEU A 103 -18.74 56.23 -10.50
C LEU A 103 -19.67 56.68 -11.62
N HIS A 104 -20.20 55.74 -12.39
CA HIS A 104 -21.01 56.00 -13.59
C HIS A 104 -22.47 55.54 -13.42
N ALA A 105 -22.85 55.10 -12.22
CA ALA A 105 -24.23 54.72 -11.93
C ALA A 105 -25.11 55.97 -11.79
N GLU A 106 -26.06 56.17 -12.72
CA GLU A 106 -27.08 57.22 -12.61
C GLU A 106 -28.10 56.88 -11.51
N GLY A 107 -28.41 57.85 -10.62
CA GLY A 107 -29.53 57.72 -9.67
C GLY A 107 -29.20 57.39 -8.20
N GLY A 108 -28.14 57.96 -7.63
CA GLY A 108 -27.94 58.05 -6.16
C GLY A 108 -27.54 56.76 -5.42
N ALA A 109 -27.90 55.58 -5.91
CA ALA A 109 -27.56 54.32 -5.27
C ALA A 109 -26.13 53.86 -5.63
N ARG A 110 -25.12 54.44 -4.98
CA ARG A 110 -23.68 54.15 -5.24
C ARG A 110 -23.17 52.86 -4.60
N LEU A 111 -23.91 52.29 -3.64
CA LEU A 111 -23.45 51.16 -2.82
C LEU A 111 -23.99 49.74 -3.11
N PRO A 112 -25.07 49.49 -3.89
CA PRO A 112 -25.60 48.13 -4.10
C PRO A 112 -24.56 47.10 -4.58
N GLY A 113 -23.64 47.51 -5.45
CA GLY A 113 -22.56 46.64 -5.93
C GLY A 113 -21.59 46.17 -4.83
N PHE A 114 -21.36 46.99 -3.81
CA PHE A 114 -20.48 46.64 -2.67
C PHE A 114 -21.17 45.64 -1.73
N PHE A 115 -22.48 45.75 -1.51
CA PHE A 115 -23.24 44.75 -0.77
C PHE A 115 -23.20 43.39 -1.46
N PHE A 116 -23.40 43.36 -2.78
CA PHE A 116 -23.31 42.14 -3.56
C PHE A 116 -21.90 41.53 -3.51
N ALA A 117 -20.86 42.35 -3.64
CA ALA A 117 -19.48 41.88 -3.57
C ALA A 117 -19.11 41.30 -2.20
N ALA A 118 -19.60 41.89 -1.11
CA ALA A 118 -19.44 41.34 0.24
C ALA A 118 -20.05 39.92 0.33
N ALA A 119 -21.21 39.69 -0.28
CA ALA A 119 -21.82 38.37 -0.34
C ALA A 119 -21.02 37.37 -1.21
N VAL A 120 -20.46 37.82 -2.34
CA VAL A 120 -19.62 36.98 -3.22
C VAL A 120 -18.37 36.48 -2.49
N LEU A 121 -17.77 37.30 -1.62
CA LEU A 121 -16.58 36.91 -0.84
C LEU A 121 -16.84 35.74 0.12
N LEU A 122 -18.10 35.48 0.52
CA LEU A 122 -18.47 34.34 1.38
C LEU A 122 -18.25 32.96 0.73
N PHE A 123 -18.24 32.90 -0.60
CA PHE A 123 -18.05 31.65 -1.35
C PHE A 123 -16.58 31.19 -1.37
N PHE A 124 -15.65 32.03 -0.93
CA PHE A 124 -14.22 31.75 -0.90
C PHE A 124 -13.76 31.38 0.51
N ARG A 125 -13.11 30.23 0.63
CA ARG A 125 -12.57 29.73 1.90
C ARG A 125 -11.13 30.17 2.05
N LEU A 126 -10.97 31.39 2.55
CA LEU A 126 -9.70 32.08 2.73
C LEU A 126 -9.28 32.10 4.21
N ARG A 127 -8.01 32.42 4.49
CA ARG A 127 -7.53 32.67 5.86
C ARG A 127 -8.21 33.93 6.40
N PHE A 128 -8.31 34.04 7.72
CA PHE A 128 -8.91 35.22 8.35
C PHE A 128 -8.22 36.53 7.93
N SER A 129 -6.88 36.54 7.85
CA SER A 129 -6.12 37.71 7.39
C SER A 129 -6.43 38.11 5.95
N GLU A 130 -6.70 37.14 5.07
CA GLU A 130 -7.03 37.37 3.67
C GLU A 130 -8.47 37.86 3.51
N GLN A 131 -9.41 37.30 4.28
CA GLN A 131 -10.78 37.80 4.34
C GLN A 131 -10.80 39.24 4.85
N LEU A 132 -10.11 39.50 5.96
CA LEU A 132 -9.99 40.84 6.53
C LEU A 132 -9.45 41.83 5.51
N LEU A 133 -8.36 41.48 4.80
CA LEU A 133 -7.80 42.32 3.75
C LEU A 133 -8.82 42.66 2.66
N LEU A 134 -9.56 41.67 2.14
CA LEU A 134 -10.54 41.89 1.07
C LEU A 134 -11.75 42.72 1.54
N TYR A 135 -12.28 42.44 2.73
CA TYR A 135 -13.40 43.20 3.28
C TYR A 135 -13.03 44.65 3.64
N VAL A 136 -11.83 44.87 4.18
CA VAL A 136 -11.32 46.24 4.42
C VAL A 136 -11.11 46.96 3.08
N SER A 137 -10.53 46.29 2.08
CA SER A 137 -10.36 46.87 0.74
C SER A 137 -11.70 47.26 0.11
N LEU A 138 -12.72 46.40 0.27
CA LEU A 138 -14.08 46.67 -0.19
C LEU A 138 -14.70 47.89 0.50
N TRP A 139 -14.54 48.00 1.82
CA TRP A 139 -15.04 49.13 2.60
C TRP A 139 -14.34 50.45 2.21
N VAL A 140 -13.01 50.43 2.07
CA VAL A 140 -12.22 51.60 1.63
C VAL A 140 -12.64 52.04 0.23
N ALA A 141 -12.80 51.10 -0.71
CA ALA A 141 -13.23 51.40 -2.07
C ALA A 141 -14.63 52.05 -2.11
N ALA A 142 -15.54 51.63 -1.23
CA ALA A 142 -16.88 52.20 -1.14
C ALA A 142 -16.87 53.67 -0.68
N ILE A 143 -15.99 54.01 0.27
CA ILE A 143 -15.97 55.35 0.92
C ILE A 143 -15.21 56.40 0.10
N LEU A 144 -14.17 56.00 -0.63
CA LEU A 144 -13.30 56.94 -1.32
C LEU A 144 -14.09 57.86 -2.30
N PRO A 145 -14.06 59.19 -2.12
CA PRO A 145 -14.77 60.11 -3.00
C PRO A 145 -13.94 60.36 -4.26
N LEU A 146 -14.14 59.54 -5.29
CA LEU A 146 -13.48 59.70 -6.59
C LEU A 146 -14.41 60.40 -7.58
N ASP A 147 -13.86 61.23 -8.46
CA ASP A 147 -14.58 61.74 -9.63
C ASP A 147 -14.63 60.68 -10.75
N ALA A 148 -15.31 61.00 -11.86
CA ALA A 148 -15.39 60.10 -13.03
C ALA A 148 -14.02 59.78 -13.65
N ASN A 149 -12.98 60.57 -13.37
CA ASN A 149 -11.61 60.34 -13.82
C ASN A 149 -10.78 59.51 -12.81
N GLY A 150 -11.35 59.15 -11.66
CA GLY A 150 -10.68 58.37 -10.62
C GLY A 150 -9.79 59.18 -9.68
N TRP A 151 -9.83 60.51 -9.74
CA TRP A 151 -9.11 61.40 -8.82
C TRP A 151 -9.92 61.69 -7.57
N LEU A 152 -9.23 61.91 -6.44
CA LEU A 152 -9.87 62.37 -5.22
C LEU A 152 -10.60 63.69 -5.51
N SER A 153 -11.91 63.67 -5.30
CA SER A 153 -12.80 64.78 -5.58
C SER A 153 -13.27 65.41 -4.28
N GLY A 154 -13.71 66.67 -4.34
CA GLY A 154 -14.43 67.32 -3.25
C GLY A 154 -15.88 66.83 -3.10
N ALA A 155 -16.26 65.72 -3.75
CA ALA A 155 -17.61 65.19 -3.65
C ALA A 155 -17.91 64.76 -2.21
N ALA A 156 -19.18 64.92 -1.81
CA ALA A 156 -19.63 64.48 -0.50
C ALA A 156 -19.40 62.97 -0.34
N PHE A 157 -18.98 62.56 0.86
CA PHE A 157 -18.98 61.16 1.27
C PHE A 157 -20.39 60.57 1.14
N PRO A 158 -20.51 59.24 1.00
CA PRO A 158 -21.82 58.58 1.03
C PRO A 158 -22.59 58.94 2.31
N GLU A 159 -23.92 58.88 2.26
CA GLU A 159 -24.76 59.20 3.41
C GLU A 159 -24.40 58.34 4.62
N THR A 160 -24.49 58.91 5.82
CA THR A 160 -24.10 58.22 7.05
C THR A 160 -24.88 56.91 7.26
N GLY A 161 -26.17 56.87 6.93
CA GLY A 161 -26.99 55.66 7.01
C GLY A 161 -26.52 54.55 6.07
N GLU A 162 -26.13 54.91 4.84
CA GLU A 162 -25.58 54.00 3.83
C GLU A 162 -24.23 53.40 4.27
N LEU A 163 -23.34 54.22 4.82
CA LEU A 163 -22.05 53.78 5.35
C LEU A 163 -22.19 52.86 6.56
N VAL A 164 -23.11 53.18 7.48
CA VAL A 164 -23.43 52.32 8.63
C VAL A 164 -23.98 50.99 8.13
N GLY A 165 -24.91 51.00 7.17
CA GLY A 165 -25.46 49.79 6.56
C GLY A 165 -24.38 48.90 5.94
N LEU A 166 -23.48 49.47 5.13
CA LEU A 166 -22.38 48.71 4.52
C LEU A 166 -21.41 48.14 5.57
N SER A 167 -21.08 48.94 6.59
CA SER A 167 -20.20 48.50 7.67
C SER A 167 -20.77 47.32 8.45
N ILE A 168 -22.08 47.35 8.73
CA ILE A 168 -22.79 46.24 9.38
C ILE A 168 -22.76 45.00 8.48
N VAL A 169 -23.07 45.13 7.20
CA VAL A 169 -23.05 43.98 6.28
C VAL A 169 -21.65 43.38 6.17
N ILE A 170 -20.61 44.20 6.02
CA ILE A 170 -19.23 43.72 5.97
C ILE A 170 -18.83 43.01 7.26
N ALA A 171 -19.19 43.55 8.43
CA ALA A 171 -18.92 42.91 9.72
C ALA A 171 -19.63 41.56 9.84
N VAL A 172 -20.92 41.48 9.47
CA VAL A 172 -21.70 40.24 9.45
C VAL A 172 -21.10 39.22 8.49
N CYS A 173 -20.76 39.64 7.27
CA CYS A 173 -20.14 38.79 6.26
C CYS A 173 -18.76 38.28 6.73
N LEU A 174 -17.93 39.12 7.35
CA LEU A 174 -16.63 38.72 7.90
C LEU A 174 -16.79 37.65 9.00
N VAL A 175 -17.71 37.87 9.95
CA VAL A 175 -18.00 36.89 11.02
C VAL A 175 -18.51 35.59 10.43
N PHE A 176 -19.45 35.65 9.48
CA PHE A 176 -20.00 34.47 8.84
C PHE A 176 -18.94 33.71 8.02
N ALA A 177 -18.09 34.42 7.28
CA ALA A 177 -16.98 33.85 6.53
C ALA A 177 -15.98 33.15 7.47
N PHE A 178 -15.66 33.76 8.60
CA PHE A 178 -14.80 33.18 9.62
C PHE A 178 -15.41 31.90 10.20
N VAL A 179 -16.67 31.95 10.63
CA VAL A 179 -17.38 30.79 11.22
C VAL A 179 -17.44 29.64 10.22
N LEU A 180 -17.83 29.90 8.97
CA LEU A 180 -17.89 28.86 7.94
C LEU A 180 -16.53 28.22 7.66
N THR A 181 -15.47 29.03 7.55
CA THR A 181 -14.10 28.52 7.36
C THR A 181 -13.66 27.69 8.57
N GLN A 182 -13.96 28.11 9.79
CA GLN A 182 -13.61 27.36 11.00
C GLN A 182 -14.38 26.05 11.13
N LEU A 183 -15.69 26.05 10.86
CA LEU A 183 -16.51 24.83 10.87
C LEU A 183 -16.01 23.82 9.84
N GLU A 184 -15.67 24.29 8.64
CA GLU A 184 -15.15 23.45 7.58
C GLU A 184 -13.76 22.90 7.92
N ARG A 185 -12.87 23.75 8.47
CA ARG A 185 -11.56 23.30 8.96
C ARG A 185 -11.70 22.21 10.01
N ARG A 186 -12.62 22.38 10.97
CA ARG A 186 -12.89 21.37 12.01
C ARG A 186 -13.38 20.05 11.42
N ARG A 187 -14.33 20.09 10.48
CA ARG A 187 -14.85 18.90 9.79
C ARG A 187 -13.76 18.17 9.01
N PHE A 188 -12.96 18.92 8.23
CA PHE A 188 -11.84 18.37 7.47
C PHE A 188 -10.80 17.73 8.40
N LEU A 189 -10.36 18.44 9.45
CA LEU A 189 -9.37 17.93 10.39
C LEU A 189 -9.85 16.68 11.13
N ALA A 190 -11.13 16.59 11.48
CA ALA A 190 -11.69 15.40 12.12
C ALA A 190 -11.61 14.17 11.20
N GLY A 191 -11.95 14.32 9.92
CA GLY A 191 -11.81 13.25 8.91
C GLY A 191 -10.34 12.91 8.63
N TRP A 192 -9.52 13.93 8.41
CA TRP A 192 -8.08 13.80 8.13
C TRP A 192 -7.34 13.09 9.26
N ARG A 193 -7.58 13.44 10.53
CA ARG A 193 -6.93 12.79 11.68
C ARG A 193 -7.29 11.31 11.79
N ARG A 194 -8.54 10.94 11.50
CA ARG A 194 -8.99 9.54 11.52
C ARG A 194 -8.28 8.73 10.45
N GLU A 195 -8.25 9.22 9.22
CA GLU A 195 -7.57 8.52 8.12
C GLU A 195 -6.04 8.51 8.29
N HIS A 196 -5.45 9.61 8.78
CA HIS A 196 -4.03 9.65 9.09
C HIS A 196 -3.63 8.69 10.20
N SER A 197 -4.45 8.55 11.25
CA SER A 197 -4.24 7.55 12.29
C SER A 197 -4.33 6.13 11.74
N ARG A 198 -5.36 5.84 10.91
CA ARG A 198 -5.53 4.54 10.27
C ARG A 198 -4.37 4.19 9.34
N ALA A 199 -3.88 5.15 8.57
CA ALA A 199 -2.74 4.97 7.68
C ALA A 199 -1.47 4.63 8.49
N ARG A 200 -1.19 5.38 9.57
CA ARG A 200 -0.06 5.10 10.47
C ARG A 200 -0.17 3.76 11.19
N GLU A 201 -1.37 3.38 11.61
CA GLU A 201 -1.60 2.08 12.26
C GLU A 201 -1.37 0.92 11.28
N ARG A 202 -1.83 1.05 10.02
CA ARG A 202 -1.53 0.09 8.96
C ARG A 202 -0.04 -0.01 8.65
N GLU A 203 0.66 1.11 8.63
CA GLU A 203 2.12 1.13 8.42
C GLU A 203 2.85 0.43 9.56
N ARG A 204 2.50 0.72 10.82
CA ARG A 204 3.05 0.01 11.99
C ARG A 204 2.78 -1.49 11.96
N MET A 205 1.56 -1.91 11.66
CA MET A 205 1.23 -3.34 11.55
C MET A 205 2.06 -4.03 10.47
N ARG A 206 2.28 -3.37 9.32
CA ARG A 206 3.17 -3.90 8.26
C ARG A 206 4.60 -4.05 8.75
N GLU A 207 5.15 -3.06 9.45
CA GLU A 207 6.51 -3.13 10.02
C GLU A 207 6.66 -4.27 11.05
N GLU A 208 5.63 -4.49 11.89
CA GLU A 208 5.60 -5.59 12.86
C GLU A 208 5.57 -6.95 12.14
N ILE A 209 4.75 -7.09 11.11
CA ILE A 209 4.66 -8.32 10.31
C ILE A 209 5.97 -8.58 9.54
N ASP A 210 6.57 -7.56 8.92
CA ASP A 210 7.87 -7.68 8.24
C ASP A 210 8.99 -8.09 9.23
N THR A 211 8.88 -7.67 10.48
CA THR A 211 9.79 -8.09 11.54
C THR A 211 9.59 -9.56 11.90
N ALA A 212 8.34 -10.01 12.05
CA ALA A 212 8.02 -11.42 12.25
C ALA A 212 8.53 -12.30 11.10
N ARG A 213 8.36 -11.85 9.85
CA ARG A 213 8.89 -12.50 8.64
C ARG A 213 10.40 -12.72 8.72
N ARG A 214 11.15 -11.66 9.05
CA ARG A 214 12.61 -11.74 9.16
C ARG A 214 13.06 -12.70 10.24
N ILE A 215 12.37 -12.70 11.39
CA ILE A 215 12.66 -13.64 12.47
C ILE A 215 12.44 -15.08 11.98
N GLN A 216 11.31 -15.38 11.36
CA GLN A 216 11.03 -16.72 10.85
C GLN A 216 12.04 -17.17 9.79
N LEU A 217 12.38 -16.33 8.81
CA LEU A 217 13.37 -16.68 7.79
C LEU A 217 14.75 -16.91 8.40
N SER A 218 15.11 -16.21 9.48
CA SER A 218 16.35 -16.45 10.23
C SER A 218 16.34 -17.78 11.00
N MET A 219 15.17 -18.39 11.20
CA MET A 219 15.03 -19.71 11.82
C MET A 219 15.39 -20.85 10.88
N LEU A 220 15.31 -20.63 9.56
CA LEU A 220 15.65 -21.64 8.56
C LEU A 220 17.18 -21.74 8.38
N PRO A 221 17.70 -22.92 8.03
CA PRO A 221 19.11 -23.10 7.73
C PRO A 221 19.59 -22.15 6.62
N GLN A 222 20.62 -21.36 6.93
CA GLN A 222 21.22 -20.45 5.95
C GLN A 222 22.25 -21.16 5.05
N VAL A 223 22.87 -22.22 5.58
CA VAL A 223 23.90 -23.00 4.89
C VAL A 223 23.70 -24.47 5.24
N ALA A 224 23.73 -25.35 4.23
CA ALA A 224 23.70 -26.78 4.47
C ALA A 224 25.02 -27.26 5.13
N PRO A 225 25.01 -28.33 5.95
CA PRO A 225 26.23 -28.85 6.57
C PRO A 225 27.32 -29.20 5.54
N LEU A 226 28.42 -28.43 5.54
CA LEU A 226 29.49 -28.53 4.53
C LEU A 226 30.45 -29.71 4.74
N ASP A 227 30.44 -30.29 5.93
CA ASP A 227 31.40 -31.31 6.34
C ASP A 227 30.93 -32.75 6.05
N LEU A 228 29.66 -32.93 5.68
CA LEU A 228 29.10 -34.20 5.20
C LEU A 228 29.47 -34.45 3.73
N ARG A 229 30.76 -34.74 3.48
CA ARG A 229 31.29 -34.91 2.11
C ARG A 229 30.66 -36.01 1.27
N TRP A 230 29.90 -36.93 1.88
CA TRP A 230 29.19 -38.01 1.20
C TRP A 230 27.80 -37.60 0.71
N LEU A 231 27.36 -36.37 1.02
CA LEU A 231 26.12 -35.77 0.55
C LEU A 231 26.40 -34.49 -0.26
N ASP A 232 25.54 -34.23 -1.24
CA ASP A 232 25.35 -32.92 -1.87
C ASP A 232 23.96 -32.41 -1.49
N LEU A 233 23.88 -31.24 -0.87
CA LEU A 233 22.64 -30.70 -0.29
C LEU A 233 22.32 -29.35 -0.91
N ALA A 234 21.08 -29.18 -1.34
CA ALA A 234 20.56 -27.89 -1.77
C ALA A 234 19.10 -27.75 -1.34
N ALA A 235 18.77 -26.62 -0.72
CA ALA A 235 17.40 -26.30 -0.33
C ALA A 235 16.98 -24.93 -0.84
N ALA A 236 15.67 -24.72 -0.94
CA ALA A 236 15.05 -23.43 -1.13
C ALA A 236 13.74 -23.40 -0.34
N SER A 237 13.42 -22.24 0.22
CA SER A 237 12.12 -21.96 0.82
C SER A 237 11.69 -20.56 0.36
N LEU A 238 10.54 -20.49 -0.28
CA LEU A 238 9.95 -19.30 -0.89
C LEU A 238 8.59 -19.08 -0.24
N PRO A 239 8.48 -18.16 0.73
CA PRO A 239 7.19 -17.86 1.35
C PRO A 239 6.27 -17.12 0.39
N ALA A 240 5.00 -17.52 0.33
CA ALA A 240 3.94 -16.87 -0.45
C ALA A 240 3.35 -15.66 0.29
N THR A 241 3.22 -15.78 1.61
CA THR A 241 2.63 -14.73 2.45
C THR A 241 3.69 -13.98 3.26
N GLU A 242 3.24 -13.04 4.08
CA GLU A 242 4.12 -12.26 4.94
C GLU A 242 4.84 -13.12 5.98
N VAL A 243 4.24 -14.21 6.46
CA VAL A 243 4.84 -15.18 7.41
C VAL A 243 4.45 -16.58 6.96
N GLY A 244 5.43 -17.44 6.70
CA GLY A 244 5.21 -18.76 6.13
C GLY A 244 4.70 -19.82 7.13
N GLY A 245 4.11 -20.90 6.63
CA GLY A 245 3.83 -22.14 7.37
C GLY A 245 4.94 -23.18 7.22
N ASP A 246 5.73 -23.09 6.15
CA ASP A 246 6.76 -24.06 5.81
C ASP A 246 8.00 -24.01 6.71
N TYR A 247 8.60 -25.19 6.94
CA TYR A 247 9.86 -25.35 7.66
C TYR A 247 10.67 -26.50 7.12
N TYR A 248 12.00 -26.32 7.18
CA TYR A 248 12.93 -27.42 7.04
C TYR A 248 14.16 -27.17 7.91
N ASP A 249 14.83 -28.24 8.32
CA ASP A 249 16.08 -28.16 9.09
C ASP A 249 16.96 -29.39 8.92
N TYR A 250 18.22 -29.23 9.32
CA TYR A 250 19.26 -30.24 9.30
C TYR A 250 19.83 -30.42 10.70
N PHE A 251 19.67 -31.60 11.27
CA PHE A 251 20.23 -31.96 12.58
C PHE A 251 21.33 -32.98 12.40
N ARG A 252 22.55 -32.63 12.79
CA ARG A 252 23.68 -33.56 12.70
C ARG A 252 23.74 -34.45 13.93
N LEU A 253 23.38 -35.72 13.76
CA LEU A 253 23.38 -36.69 14.86
C LEU A 253 24.78 -37.26 15.11
N SER A 254 25.58 -37.42 14.05
CA SER A 254 26.98 -37.87 14.14
C SER A 254 27.77 -37.47 12.88
N PRO A 255 29.08 -37.75 12.77
CA PRO A 255 29.84 -37.49 11.54
C PRO A 255 29.33 -38.28 10.31
N GLN A 256 28.56 -39.35 10.53
CA GLN A 256 28.00 -40.20 9.48
C GLN A 256 26.47 -40.15 9.40
N GLN A 257 25.79 -39.43 10.29
CA GLN A 257 24.33 -39.39 10.35
C GLN A 257 23.79 -37.96 10.32
N LEU A 258 22.80 -37.74 9.46
CA LEU A 258 22.09 -36.48 9.28
C LEU A 258 20.59 -36.75 9.39
N ALA A 259 19.91 -36.09 10.32
CA ALA A 259 18.46 -35.95 10.28
C ALA A 259 18.07 -34.72 9.46
N LEU A 260 17.08 -34.89 8.61
CA LEU A 260 16.44 -33.87 7.80
C LEU A 260 14.97 -33.87 8.21
N VAL A 261 14.47 -32.69 8.55
CA VAL A 261 13.05 -32.48 8.85
C VAL A 261 12.51 -31.48 7.85
N ILE A 262 11.33 -31.75 7.30
CA ILE A 262 10.56 -30.81 6.49
C ILE A 262 9.10 -30.89 6.93
N GLY A 263 8.39 -29.78 6.91
CA GLY A 263 6.98 -29.77 7.25
C GLY A 263 6.30 -28.47 6.88
N ASP A 264 4.99 -28.51 6.99
CA ASP A 264 4.12 -27.36 6.78
C ASP A 264 3.04 -27.32 7.88
N VAL A 265 2.65 -26.11 8.26
CA VAL A 265 1.58 -25.85 9.21
C VAL A 265 0.33 -25.44 8.45
N ALA A 266 -0.78 -26.16 8.68
CA ALA A 266 -2.05 -25.83 8.04
C ALA A 266 -2.49 -24.38 8.32
N GLY A 267 -2.63 -23.61 7.24
CA GLY A 267 -2.96 -22.18 7.25
C GLY A 267 -1.74 -21.29 6.98
N HIS A 268 -1.97 -19.99 6.86
CA HIS A 268 -0.90 -19.04 6.49
C HIS A 268 -0.85 -17.84 7.44
N GLY A 269 0.28 -17.12 7.44
CA GLY A 269 0.48 -15.90 8.22
C GLY A 269 1.00 -16.11 9.64
N LEU A 270 0.76 -15.13 10.51
CA LEU A 270 1.44 -15.07 11.81
C LEU A 270 1.13 -16.26 12.73
N ALA A 271 -0.09 -16.79 12.69
CA ALA A 271 -0.51 -17.91 13.54
C ALA A 271 0.22 -19.22 13.19
N SER A 272 0.39 -19.53 11.89
CA SER A 272 1.11 -20.73 11.45
C SER A 272 2.60 -20.61 11.80
N GLY A 273 3.21 -19.43 11.59
CA GLY A 273 4.60 -19.18 11.98
C GLY A 273 4.89 -19.31 13.49
N LEU A 274 3.94 -18.96 14.36
CA LEU A 274 4.06 -19.16 15.81
C LEU A 274 4.01 -20.64 16.19
N LEU A 275 3.08 -21.41 15.60
CA LEU A 275 3.01 -22.85 15.83
C LEU A 275 4.28 -23.54 15.33
N LEU A 276 4.77 -23.14 14.16
CA LEU A 276 6.03 -23.61 13.59
C LEU A 276 7.21 -23.38 14.53
N SER A 277 7.29 -22.19 15.13
CA SER A 277 8.32 -21.87 16.13
C SER A 277 8.26 -22.80 17.35
N GLY A 278 7.05 -23.19 17.76
CA GLY A 278 6.82 -24.20 18.80
C GLY A 278 7.31 -25.59 18.39
N VAL A 279 6.91 -26.06 17.21
CA VAL A 279 7.35 -27.36 16.65
C VAL A 279 8.87 -27.42 16.53
N ARG A 280 9.48 -26.37 15.99
CA ARG A 280 10.94 -26.22 15.92
C ARG A 280 11.60 -26.34 17.29
N SER A 281 11.08 -25.64 18.29
CA SER A 281 11.62 -25.70 19.66
C SER A 281 11.56 -27.12 20.22
N CYS A 282 10.46 -27.84 19.97
CA CYS A 282 10.34 -29.25 20.35
C CYS A 282 11.33 -30.15 19.60
N LEU A 283 11.58 -29.90 18.32
CA LEU A 283 12.59 -30.65 17.54
C LEU A 283 14.00 -30.48 18.13
N TYR A 284 14.40 -29.27 18.51
CA TYR A 284 15.69 -29.05 19.20
C TYR A 284 15.75 -29.73 20.57
N LEU A 285 14.64 -29.81 21.32
CA LEU A 285 14.60 -30.57 22.57
C LEU A 285 14.73 -32.09 22.34
N LEU A 286 14.25 -32.57 21.20
CA LEU A 286 14.31 -33.98 20.79
C LEU A 286 15.52 -34.29 19.91
N GLU A 287 16.51 -33.39 19.80
CA GLU A 287 17.62 -33.52 18.83
C GLU A 287 18.36 -34.85 18.94
N ASN A 288 18.63 -35.31 20.17
CA ASN A 288 19.32 -36.58 20.44
C ASN A 288 18.48 -37.82 20.09
N GLU A 289 17.18 -37.66 19.85
CA GLU A 289 16.24 -38.73 19.56
C GLU A 289 15.86 -38.77 18.07
N LEU A 290 16.30 -37.80 17.28
CA LEU A 290 16.02 -37.70 15.84
C LEU A 290 16.53 -38.90 15.02
N GLY A 291 17.35 -39.77 15.62
CA GLY A 291 17.71 -41.07 15.02
C GLY A 291 16.54 -42.05 14.91
N ASP A 292 15.42 -41.81 15.60
CA ASP A 292 14.17 -42.55 15.50
C ASP A 292 13.03 -41.63 14.97
N PRO A 293 12.84 -41.56 13.64
CA PRO A 293 11.81 -40.72 13.03
C PRO A 293 10.40 -40.98 13.56
N VAL A 294 10.05 -42.24 13.81
CA VAL A 294 8.71 -42.62 14.29
C VAL A 294 8.53 -42.15 15.73
N GLY A 295 9.51 -42.39 16.59
CA GLY A 295 9.49 -41.94 17.98
C GLY A 295 9.34 -40.43 18.10
N VAL A 296 10.03 -39.66 17.25
CA VAL A 296 9.91 -38.20 17.21
C VAL A 296 8.49 -37.76 16.81
N LEU A 297 7.91 -38.31 15.74
CA LEU A 297 6.54 -37.97 15.34
C LEU A 297 5.51 -38.34 16.41
N GLN A 298 5.68 -39.49 17.08
CA GLN A 298 4.82 -39.92 18.18
C GLN A 298 4.88 -38.96 19.38
N ARG A 299 6.04 -38.38 19.67
CA ARG A 299 6.21 -37.38 20.73
C ARG A 299 5.66 -36.01 20.35
N LEU A 300 5.83 -35.58 19.09
CA LEU A 300 5.35 -34.29 18.61
C LEU A 300 3.82 -34.24 18.50
N ASN A 301 3.16 -35.34 18.09
CA ASN A 301 1.71 -35.39 17.90
C ASN A 301 0.88 -34.87 19.09
N PRO A 302 1.08 -35.36 20.34
CA PRO A 302 0.34 -34.85 21.50
C PRO A 302 0.71 -33.41 21.85
N MET A 303 1.93 -32.96 21.54
CA MET A 303 2.36 -31.57 21.78
C MET A 303 1.62 -30.62 20.85
N VAL A 304 1.60 -30.90 19.54
CA VAL A 304 0.83 -30.13 18.55
C VAL A 304 -0.64 -30.10 18.97
N ARG A 305 -1.22 -31.25 19.28
CA ARG A 305 -2.64 -31.37 19.70
C ARG A 305 -2.99 -30.55 20.95
N ARG A 306 -2.07 -30.39 21.91
CA ARG A 306 -2.32 -29.60 23.13
C ARG A 306 -2.26 -28.10 22.85
N THR A 307 -1.51 -27.70 21.84
CA THR A 307 -1.26 -26.30 21.49
C THR A 307 -2.24 -25.78 20.44
N THR A 308 -2.87 -26.67 19.67
CA THR A 308 -3.77 -26.31 18.56
C THR A 308 -5.25 -26.56 18.83
N GLU A 309 -6.11 -25.74 18.22
CA GLU A 309 -7.54 -26.02 18.12
C GLU A 309 -7.81 -27.21 17.17
N ARG A 310 -9.02 -27.79 17.22
CA ARG A 310 -9.39 -29.02 16.47
C ARG A 310 -9.21 -28.96 14.94
N ARG A 311 -8.94 -27.79 14.36
CA ARG A 311 -8.80 -27.58 12.90
C ARG A 311 -7.39 -27.24 12.44
N THR A 312 -6.42 -27.10 13.33
CA THR A 312 -5.03 -26.81 12.96
C THR A 312 -4.17 -28.05 13.16
N TYR A 313 -3.44 -28.42 12.11
CA TYR A 313 -2.57 -29.58 12.07
C TYR A 313 -1.23 -29.20 11.44
N VAL A 314 -0.22 -30.05 11.63
CA VAL A 314 1.12 -29.86 11.06
C VAL A 314 1.46 -31.10 10.26
N THR A 315 1.79 -30.93 8.99
CA THR A 315 2.41 -31.99 8.20
C THR A 315 3.91 -31.99 8.48
N LEU A 316 4.50 -33.16 8.70
CA LEU A 316 5.94 -33.26 8.95
C LEU A 316 6.49 -34.56 8.37
N LEU A 317 7.68 -34.51 7.78
CA LEU A 317 8.46 -35.65 7.38
C LEU A 317 9.82 -35.56 8.07
N CYS A 318 10.17 -36.63 8.80
CA CYS A 318 11.48 -36.79 9.41
C CYS A 318 12.24 -37.89 8.68
N ALA A 319 13.43 -37.59 8.20
CA ALA A 319 14.29 -38.49 7.46
C ALA A 319 15.70 -38.52 8.10
N VAL A 320 16.25 -39.71 8.28
CA VAL A 320 17.60 -39.94 8.80
C VAL A 320 18.41 -40.59 7.69
N LEU A 321 19.50 -39.93 7.35
CA LEU A 321 20.48 -40.32 6.35
C LEU A 321 21.73 -40.78 7.07
N GLU A 322 22.08 -42.05 6.89
CA GLU A 322 23.25 -42.66 7.52
C GLU A 322 24.24 -43.16 6.46
N LYS A 323 25.52 -42.88 6.66
CA LYS A 323 26.59 -43.42 5.82
C LYS A 323 26.90 -44.86 6.24
N GLY A 324 26.86 -45.79 5.28
CA GLY A 324 27.33 -47.16 5.43
C GLY A 324 28.62 -47.44 4.64
N ASP A 325 29.09 -48.68 4.70
CA ASP A 325 30.34 -49.11 4.06
C ASP A 325 30.27 -49.20 2.54
N ARG A 326 29.08 -49.48 1.98
CA ARG A 326 28.84 -49.67 0.53
C ARG A 326 27.75 -48.73 -0.03
N GLY A 327 27.50 -47.60 0.63
CA GLY A 327 26.43 -46.67 0.27
C GLY A 327 25.87 -45.96 1.51
N GLY A 328 24.60 -45.61 1.48
CA GLY A 328 23.89 -45.01 2.60
C GLY A 328 22.61 -45.76 2.96
N ARG A 329 21.99 -45.37 4.08
CA ARG A 329 20.65 -45.80 4.48
C ARG A 329 19.80 -44.55 4.73
N LEU A 330 18.62 -44.54 4.14
CA LEU A 330 17.55 -43.61 4.45
C LEU A 330 16.52 -44.33 5.32
N THR A 331 16.21 -43.75 6.47
CA THR A 331 15.09 -44.14 7.32
C THR A 331 14.19 -42.94 7.46
N LEU A 332 12.91 -43.03 7.14
CA LEU A 332 11.99 -41.90 7.25
C LEU A 332 10.64 -42.30 7.83
N ALA A 333 9.96 -41.31 8.38
CA ALA A 333 8.55 -41.39 8.74
C ALA A 333 7.86 -40.09 8.32
N SER A 334 6.64 -40.21 7.81
CA SER A 334 5.78 -39.08 7.44
C SER A 334 4.61 -38.99 8.41
N ALA A 335 4.19 -37.77 8.71
CA ALA A 335 2.95 -37.40 9.37
C ALA A 335 2.17 -36.48 8.42
N GLY A 336 1.56 -37.06 7.37
CA GLY A 336 0.71 -36.36 6.42
C GLY A 336 1.39 -35.38 5.47
N HIS A 337 2.73 -35.34 5.43
CA HIS A 337 3.50 -34.50 4.50
C HIS A 337 3.61 -35.19 3.13
N PRO A 338 3.80 -34.44 2.02
CA PRO A 338 4.03 -35.03 0.71
C PRO A 338 5.16 -36.07 0.74
N PRO A 339 5.02 -37.17 -0.02
CA PRO A 339 6.01 -38.24 -0.03
C PRO A 339 7.32 -37.76 -0.65
N ALA A 340 8.44 -38.22 -0.10
CA ALA A 340 9.74 -37.93 -0.68
C ALA A 340 9.91 -38.66 -2.02
N LEU A 341 10.52 -38.00 -3.01
CA LEU A 341 10.91 -38.64 -4.26
C LEU A 341 12.29 -39.26 -4.11
N HIS A 342 12.44 -40.53 -4.50
CA HIS A 342 13.71 -41.23 -4.59
C HIS A 342 13.96 -41.68 -6.03
N TRP A 343 14.98 -41.11 -6.65
CA TRP A 343 15.51 -41.58 -7.91
C TRP A 343 16.70 -42.50 -7.66
N CYS A 344 16.56 -43.76 -8.07
CA CYS A 344 17.62 -44.75 -7.97
C CYS A 344 18.52 -44.69 -9.21
N SER A 345 19.80 -44.45 -9.00
CA SER A 345 20.80 -44.31 -10.06
C SER A 345 21.02 -45.59 -10.87
N GLN A 346 20.95 -46.75 -10.21
CA GLN A 346 21.18 -48.05 -10.82
C GLN A 346 20.01 -48.50 -11.72
N SER A 347 18.77 -48.40 -11.22
CA SER A 347 17.58 -48.78 -11.98
C SER A 347 17.06 -47.67 -12.89
N ARG A 348 17.49 -46.42 -12.66
CA ARG A 348 16.98 -45.19 -13.29
C ARG A 348 15.47 -45.01 -13.09
N GLN A 349 14.93 -45.54 -11.99
CA GLN A 349 13.52 -45.41 -11.65
C GLN A 349 13.33 -44.37 -10.54
N LEU A 350 12.23 -43.62 -10.66
CA LEU A 350 11.74 -42.71 -9.64
C LEU A 350 10.65 -43.42 -8.84
N THR A 351 10.72 -43.33 -7.52
CA THR A 351 9.73 -43.89 -6.59
C THR A 351 9.37 -42.86 -5.51
N THR A 352 8.20 -42.99 -4.91
CA THR A 352 7.74 -42.19 -3.77
C THR A 352 7.95 -42.96 -2.46
N LEU A 353 8.29 -42.25 -1.38
CA LEU A 353 8.53 -42.82 -0.06
C LEU A 353 7.77 -42.04 1.01
N GLY A 354 7.13 -42.76 1.94
CA GLY A 354 6.46 -42.14 3.10
C GLY A 354 5.01 -41.72 2.88
N GLU A 355 4.24 -42.47 2.10
CA GLU A 355 2.81 -42.23 1.87
C GLU A 355 1.93 -42.69 3.05
N GLY A 356 0.76 -42.08 3.22
CA GLY A 356 -0.37 -42.70 3.93
C GLY A 356 -0.46 -42.51 5.45
N ALA A 357 0.11 -41.44 6.01
CA ALA A 357 0.01 -41.14 7.44
C ALA A 357 -0.85 -39.90 7.74
N PRO A 358 -1.55 -39.83 8.90
CA PRO A 358 -2.27 -38.63 9.30
C PRO A 358 -1.32 -37.50 9.71
N PRO A 359 -1.70 -36.21 9.53
CA PRO A 359 -0.94 -35.09 10.06
C PRO A 359 -0.86 -35.06 11.60
N LEU A 360 0.16 -34.38 12.12
CA LEU A 360 0.30 -34.15 13.56
C LEU A 360 -0.86 -33.29 14.07
N GLY A 361 -1.41 -33.66 15.22
CA GLY A 361 -2.51 -32.96 15.87
C GLY A 361 -3.90 -33.44 15.46
N THR A 362 -4.05 -34.22 14.39
CA THR A 362 -5.38 -34.66 13.91
C THR A 362 -6.00 -35.72 14.83
N PHE A 363 -5.26 -36.75 15.22
CA PHE A 363 -5.74 -37.86 16.06
C PHE A 363 -4.93 -37.98 17.35
N LEU A 364 -5.57 -38.37 18.45
CA LEU A 364 -4.89 -38.54 19.76
C LEU A 364 -3.88 -39.70 19.70
N GLU A 365 -4.27 -40.80 19.07
CA GLU A 365 -3.47 -42.01 18.89
C GLU A 365 -3.16 -42.21 17.41
N ALA A 366 -2.40 -41.28 16.83
CA ALA A 366 -1.90 -41.41 15.47
C ALA A 366 -0.74 -42.43 15.44
N THR A 367 -0.75 -43.34 14.46
CA THR A 367 0.34 -44.27 14.19
C THR A 367 1.12 -43.82 12.96
N TYR A 368 2.45 -43.86 13.06
CA TYR A 368 3.37 -43.51 11.98
C TYR A 368 4.18 -44.76 11.62
N GLN A 369 4.50 -44.91 10.33
CA GLN A 369 5.25 -46.05 9.83
C GLN A 369 6.65 -45.62 9.41
N GLU A 370 7.62 -46.44 9.77
CA GLU A 370 8.99 -46.29 9.27
C GLU A 370 9.10 -46.86 7.85
N VAL A 371 9.71 -46.09 6.96
CA VAL A 371 10.13 -46.54 5.63
C VAL A 371 11.64 -46.47 5.56
N SER A 372 12.26 -47.63 5.31
CA SER A 372 13.70 -47.75 5.15
C SER A 372 14.10 -48.09 3.70
N ARG A 373 15.13 -47.42 3.20
CA ARG A 373 15.69 -47.60 1.85
C ARG A 373 17.21 -47.55 1.87
N THR A 374 17.83 -48.50 1.17
CA THR A 374 19.28 -48.46 0.91
C THR A 374 19.54 -47.46 -0.22
N LEU A 375 20.52 -46.60 -0.02
CA LEU A 375 20.95 -45.59 -0.98
C LEU A 375 22.27 -46.00 -1.61
N GLN A 376 22.41 -45.76 -2.91
CA GLN A 376 23.66 -45.94 -3.65
C GLN A 376 24.25 -44.59 -4.04
N PRO A 377 25.59 -44.50 -4.23
CA PRO A 377 26.22 -43.32 -4.83
C PRO A 377 25.53 -42.95 -6.15
N GLY A 378 25.20 -41.67 -6.31
CA GLY A 378 24.45 -41.14 -7.44
C GLY A 378 22.93 -41.05 -7.22
N ASP A 379 22.36 -41.71 -6.21
CA ASP A 379 20.94 -41.59 -5.89
C ASP A 379 20.57 -40.15 -5.51
N LEU A 380 19.35 -39.77 -5.86
CA LEU A 380 18.79 -38.44 -5.59
C LEU A 380 17.52 -38.59 -4.76
N LEU A 381 17.42 -37.81 -3.70
CA LEU A 381 16.24 -37.65 -2.86
C LEU A 381 15.74 -36.22 -2.98
N MET A 382 14.43 -36.05 -3.06
CA MET A 382 13.79 -34.73 -3.02
C MET A 382 12.64 -34.75 -2.02
N PHE A 383 12.70 -33.82 -1.09
CA PHE A 383 11.67 -33.50 -0.12
C PHE A 383 11.06 -32.15 -0.50
N TYR A 384 9.74 -32.00 -0.39
CA TYR A 384 9.07 -30.78 -0.84
C TYR A 384 7.73 -30.58 -0.13
N SER A 385 7.30 -29.33 0.02
CA SER A 385 5.93 -28.97 0.44
C SER A 385 4.97 -29.00 -0.74
N ASP A 386 3.68 -29.16 -0.44
CA ASP A 386 2.57 -29.22 -1.38
C ASP A 386 2.40 -27.93 -2.19
N GLY A 387 2.75 -26.77 -1.65
CA GLY A 387 2.72 -25.50 -2.40
C GLY A 387 3.54 -25.53 -3.70
N LEU A 388 4.53 -26.42 -3.83
CA LEU A 388 5.20 -26.70 -5.11
C LEU A 388 4.22 -27.28 -6.14
N LEU A 389 3.47 -28.32 -5.76
CA LEU A 389 2.53 -29.00 -6.64
C LEU A 389 1.30 -28.13 -6.93
N GLU A 390 0.82 -27.42 -5.91
CA GLU A 390 -0.38 -26.59 -5.96
C GLU A 390 -0.16 -25.23 -6.63
N THR A 391 1.08 -24.88 -6.97
CA THR A 391 1.39 -23.66 -7.72
C THR A 391 0.57 -23.60 -9.02
N ARG A 392 -0.17 -22.51 -9.21
CA ARG A 392 -1.07 -22.32 -10.35
C ARG A 392 -0.50 -21.41 -11.43
N ASN A 393 -0.83 -21.71 -12.68
CA ASN A 393 -0.56 -20.83 -13.82
C ASN A 393 -1.74 -19.88 -14.09
N ALA A 394 -1.60 -19.02 -15.12
CA ALA A 394 -2.64 -18.06 -15.52
C ALA A 394 -3.98 -18.69 -15.95
N ALA A 395 -3.98 -19.98 -16.34
CA ALA A 395 -5.19 -20.73 -16.66
C ALA A 395 -5.80 -21.43 -15.43
N GLY A 396 -5.22 -21.25 -14.24
CA GLY A 396 -5.66 -21.86 -12.99
C GLY A 396 -5.28 -23.34 -12.84
N ALA A 397 -4.45 -23.88 -13.74
CA ALA A 397 -3.96 -25.26 -13.66
C ALA A 397 -2.75 -25.37 -12.72
N GLU A 398 -2.73 -26.42 -11.91
CA GLU A 398 -1.67 -26.72 -10.94
C GLU A 398 -0.43 -27.33 -11.62
N TYR A 399 0.74 -27.14 -10.99
CA TYR A 399 2.02 -27.66 -11.48
C TYR A 399 2.02 -29.19 -11.50
N GLY A 400 1.55 -29.79 -10.40
CA GLY A 400 1.21 -31.21 -10.27
C GLY A 400 2.39 -32.20 -10.30
N ASP A 401 2.13 -33.42 -9.79
CA ASP A 401 3.15 -34.47 -9.64
C ASP A 401 3.79 -34.88 -10.97
N GLY A 402 2.98 -35.06 -12.01
CA GLY A 402 3.45 -35.56 -13.30
C GLY A 402 4.48 -34.63 -13.96
N ARG A 403 4.42 -33.32 -13.70
CA ARG A 403 5.45 -32.39 -14.18
C ARG A 403 6.70 -32.48 -13.32
N LEU A 404 6.55 -32.44 -12.00
CA LEU A 404 7.66 -32.55 -11.06
C LEU A 404 8.49 -33.82 -11.32
N GLN A 405 7.85 -34.98 -11.36
CA GLN A 405 8.49 -36.27 -11.57
C GLN A 405 9.25 -36.34 -12.90
N ARG A 406 8.70 -35.77 -13.98
CA ARG A 406 9.39 -35.69 -15.28
C ARG A 406 10.63 -34.80 -15.20
N THR A 407 10.52 -33.64 -14.55
CA THR A 407 11.64 -32.72 -14.36
C THR A 407 12.75 -33.36 -13.55
N VAL A 408 12.42 -34.02 -12.42
CA VAL A 408 13.38 -34.75 -11.58
C VAL A 408 14.04 -35.87 -12.37
N THR A 409 13.26 -36.73 -13.04
CA THR A 409 13.82 -37.87 -13.80
C THR A 409 14.78 -37.42 -14.90
N ARG A 410 14.49 -36.30 -15.58
CA ARG A 410 15.34 -35.72 -16.62
C ARG A 410 16.67 -35.21 -16.06
N LEU A 411 16.66 -34.63 -14.87
CA LEU A 411 17.83 -33.98 -14.27
C LEU A 411 18.63 -34.91 -13.37
N ALA A 412 18.03 -35.99 -12.85
CA ALA A 412 18.63 -36.77 -11.79
C ALA A 412 19.96 -37.45 -12.17
N ALA A 413 20.20 -37.70 -13.47
CA ALA A 413 21.44 -38.25 -13.97
C ALA A 413 22.51 -37.15 -14.20
N GLY A 414 23.51 -37.09 -13.32
CA GLY A 414 24.76 -36.35 -13.57
C GLY A 414 24.79 -34.87 -13.20
N THR A 415 23.73 -34.31 -12.61
CA THR A 415 23.72 -32.92 -12.10
C THR A 415 23.89 -32.85 -10.58
N SER A 416 24.39 -31.74 -10.06
CA SER A 416 24.44 -31.47 -8.61
C SER A 416 23.05 -31.25 -8.00
N ALA A 417 22.91 -31.40 -6.69
CA ALA A 417 21.66 -31.10 -5.97
C ALA A 417 21.20 -29.65 -6.21
N ARG A 418 22.17 -28.73 -6.30
CA ARG A 418 21.92 -27.31 -6.60
C ARG A 418 21.31 -27.12 -8.00
N GLU A 419 21.89 -27.74 -9.02
CA GLU A 419 21.39 -27.64 -10.39
C GLU A 419 19.98 -28.22 -10.54
N VAL A 420 19.68 -29.32 -9.84
CA VAL A 420 18.32 -29.88 -9.78
C VAL A 420 17.35 -28.86 -9.19
N ARG A 421 17.65 -28.33 -8.00
CA ARG A 421 16.83 -27.32 -7.31
C ARG A 421 16.59 -26.10 -8.20
N ASP A 422 17.65 -25.51 -8.74
CA ASP A 422 17.58 -24.28 -9.53
C ASP A 422 16.79 -24.49 -10.83
N SER A 423 16.91 -25.67 -11.45
CA SER A 423 16.14 -26.03 -12.63
C SER A 423 14.65 -26.22 -12.33
N ILE A 424 14.31 -26.79 -11.16
CA ILE A 424 12.91 -26.94 -10.74
C ILE A 424 12.31 -25.56 -10.45
N LEU A 425 13.02 -24.69 -9.72
CA LEU A 425 12.58 -23.31 -9.48
C LEU A 425 12.41 -22.52 -10.78
N GLY A 426 13.31 -22.70 -11.75
CA GLY A 426 13.19 -22.09 -13.08
C GLY A 426 11.97 -22.60 -13.85
N ASP A 427 11.72 -23.91 -13.86
CA ASP A 427 10.52 -24.48 -14.50
C ASP A 427 9.23 -24.02 -13.82
N LEU A 428 9.23 -23.91 -12.49
CA LEU A 428 8.11 -23.43 -11.70
C LEU A 428 7.81 -21.95 -11.97
N ALA A 429 8.84 -21.09 -12.03
CA ALA A 429 8.70 -19.68 -12.37
C ALA A 429 8.14 -19.50 -13.79
N ASN A 430 8.65 -20.27 -14.76
CA ASN A 430 8.15 -20.25 -16.14
C ASN A 430 6.70 -20.76 -16.24
N PHE A 431 6.32 -21.75 -15.41
CA PHE A 431 4.96 -22.27 -15.38
C PHE A 431 3.98 -21.27 -14.77
N LYS A 432 4.36 -20.63 -13.65
CA LYS A 432 3.54 -19.66 -12.91
C LYS A 432 3.32 -18.37 -13.71
N GLY A 433 4.37 -17.87 -14.38
CA GLY A 433 4.34 -16.56 -15.04
C GLY A 433 4.14 -15.43 -14.02
N ASP A 434 3.25 -14.48 -14.34
CA ASP A 434 2.96 -13.31 -13.50
C ASP A 434 1.95 -13.57 -12.38
N VAL A 435 1.51 -14.82 -12.18
CA VAL A 435 0.55 -15.19 -11.13
C VAL A 435 1.23 -15.12 -9.76
N GLU A 436 0.55 -14.53 -8.78
CA GLU A 436 1.03 -14.52 -7.39
C GLU A 436 1.07 -15.95 -6.82
N GLN A 437 2.05 -16.20 -5.96
CA GLN A 437 2.19 -17.48 -5.32
C GLN A 437 1.07 -17.67 -4.29
N SER A 438 0.37 -18.79 -4.34
CA SER A 438 -0.76 -19.06 -3.45
C SER A 438 -0.35 -19.63 -2.10
N ASP A 439 0.74 -20.39 -2.05
CA ASP A 439 1.21 -21.08 -0.85
C ASP A 439 2.73 -21.20 -0.82
N ASP A 440 3.31 -21.42 0.35
CA ASP A 440 4.75 -21.51 0.53
C ASP A 440 5.35 -22.68 -0.25
N ILE A 441 6.57 -22.48 -0.77
CA ILE A 441 7.27 -23.51 -1.53
C ILE A 441 8.59 -23.79 -0.84
N THR A 442 8.72 -24.98 -0.29
CA THR A 442 9.95 -25.48 0.30
C THR A 442 10.37 -26.75 -0.38
N MET A 443 11.65 -26.88 -0.67
CA MET A 443 12.23 -28.10 -1.18
C MET A 443 13.63 -28.31 -0.65
N VAL A 444 13.98 -29.57 -0.42
CA VAL A 444 15.32 -30.03 -0.08
C VAL A 444 15.71 -31.16 -1.03
N VAL A 445 16.81 -30.95 -1.74
CA VAL A 445 17.40 -31.91 -2.67
C VAL A 445 18.67 -32.45 -2.05
N VAL A 446 18.76 -33.79 -2.00
CA VAL A 446 19.91 -34.51 -1.45
C VAL A 446 20.42 -35.48 -2.50
N ARG A 447 21.71 -35.41 -2.82
CA ARG A 447 22.37 -36.42 -3.65
C ARG A 447 23.45 -37.15 -2.86
N VAL A 448 23.47 -38.47 -3.00
CA VAL A 448 24.50 -39.33 -2.40
C VAL A 448 25.71 -39.36 -3.31
N LYS A 449 26.92 -39.14 -2.77
CA LYS A 449 28.18 -39.08 -3.53
C LYS A 449 28.94 -40.39 -3.53
#